data_AF-M4SY80-F1
#
_entry.id   AF-M4SY80-F1
#
_cell.length_a   1.000
_cell.length_b   1.000
_cell.length_c   1.000
_cell.angle_alpha   90.00
_cell.angle_beta   90.00
_cell.angle_gamma   90.00
#
_symmetry.space_group_name_H-M   'P 1'
#
loop_
_entity.id
_entity.type
_entity.pdbx_description
1 polymer ?
#
loop_
_entity_poly.entity_id
_entity_poly.type
_entity_poly.pdbx_seq_one_letter_code
_entity_poly.pdbx_strand_id
1 'polypeptide(L)'
;MQTLCFVVAVLTTMQGLQADAEDPAATAIKTNCDVQVYLEAIHTALASKAETAKQAEADNKARRRKFAIAAAAAGKATDRCLLQAVAGQAAIAEAAAADQQRQTERIVGPALDAINDLLKLNTAAIALSKLELEFGNTAHRRVDGSSHATISKITAKADSTLICAKRNPGTENKIGGHTPDPNKLLKLPVLQPTELYKATKLNYLKLTMGASCSGAHDSYGNWATAASSCTQGTIASLAPAIDTTSKLGSEATPYKTGDVQLYDQADSTGKCNTANAQASSDTDPHKVAANKICGAIIHKPTSHTPLTLDGSTLSSNEDIKRIAAGCLGPFKDKTKLTAQEEEQLTNFLKEAYTKSKTDFGKKFKTLVEKKKVKVKKGDEIKSVDIETIDNEADEQDALARLTAQHVAEKLTEDQKPNTEDQVQSGKKTGEKKDGEKITGVNCSSHATQDACTKDQNCKWEGTECKDSSILVSKQFVLSVVSAAFMALLFLNKFSPLF
;
A
#
# COMPACT_ATOMS: atom_id res chain seq x y z
N MET A 1 6.26 29.75 -33.72
CA MET A 1 5.07 30.05 -32.89
C MET A 1 3.87 29.36 -33.53
N GLN A 2 3.49 28.19 -33.02
CA GLN A 2 2.24 27.55 -33.42
C GLN A 2 1.78 26.68 -32.24
N THR A 3 0.75 27.19 -31.57
CA THR A 3 0.14 26.65 -30.36
C THR A 3 -0.62 25.38 -30.74
N LEU A 4 -0.11 24.21 -30.37
CA LEU A 4 -0.83 22.94 -30.54
C LEU A 4 -1.67 22.70 -29.28
N CYS A 5 -2.98 22.95 -29.38
CA CYS A 5 -3.96 22.61 -28.35
C CYS A 5 -4.07 21.08 -28.22
N PHE A 6 -3.68 20.54 -27.07
CA PHE A 6 -4.05 19.19 -26.66
C PHE A 6 -5.55 19.17 -26.34
N VAL A 7 -6.35 18.61 -27.25
CA VAL A 7 -7.73 18.20 -26.96
C VAL A 7 -7.63 16.87 -26.22
N VAL A 8 -7.73 16.92 -24.89
CA VAL A 8 -8.00 15.74 -24.06
C VAL A 8 -9.44 15.33 -24.36
N ALA A 9 -9.62 14.28 -25.17
CA ALA A 9 -10.89 13.62 -25.34
C ALA A 9 -11.24 12.94 -24.01
N VAL A 10 -12.05 13.61 -23.19
CA VAL A 10 -12.72 12.99 -22.05
C VAL A 10 -13.71 11.99 -22.62
N LEU A 11 -13.35 10.70 -22.63
CA LEU A 11 -14.32 9.62 -22.78
C LEU A 11 -15.24 9.65 -21.55
N THR A 12 -16.35 10.36 -21.65
CA THR A 12 -17.52 10.10 -20.81
C THR A 12 -18.11 8.77 -21.25
N THR A 13 -17.58 7.66 -20.73
CA THR A 13 -18.31 6.40 -20.76
C THR A 13 -19.50 6.57 -19.83
N MET A 14 -20.68 6.82 -20.41
CA MET A 14 -21.93 6.53 -19.73
C MET A 14 -21.93 5.03 -19.45
N GLN A 15 -21.50 4.66 -18.24
CA GLN A 15 -21.74 3.33 -17.71
C GLN A 15 -23.26 3.19 -17.62
N GLY A 16 -23.84 2.43 -18.55
CA GLY A 16 -25.23 2.01 -18.44
C GLY A 16 -25.43 1.37 -17.08
N LEU A 17 -26.44 1.83 -16.35
CA LEU A 17 -26.87 1.20 -15.09
C LEU A 17 -27.21 -0.25 -15.42
N GLN A 18 -26.33 -1.18 -15.03
CA GLN A 18 -26.69 -2.59 -15.02
C GLN A 18 -27.58 -2.80 -13.81
N ALA A 19 -28.73 -3.46 -14.00
CA ALA A 19 -29.52 -3.94 -12.89
C ALA A 19 -28.68 -5.03 -12.20
N ASP A 20 -28.24 -4.74 -10.98
CA ASP A 20 -27.44 -5.67 -10.18
C ASP A 20 -28.36 -6.33 -9.17
N ALA A 21 -28.26 -7.66 -9.03
CA ALA A 21 -28.92 -8.36 -7.95
C ALA A 21 -28.18 -8.12 -6.64
N GLU A 22 -28.91 -7.87 -5.56
CA GLU A 22 -28.38 -7.78 -4.19
C GLU A 22 -27.57 -9.03 -3.85
N ASP A 23 -26.55 -8.87 -3.00
CA ASP A 23 -25.76 -10.00 -2.52
C ASP A 23 -26.66 -11.02 -1.78
N PRO A 24 -26.69 -12.30 -2.22
CA PRO A 24 -27.41 -13.36 -1.51
C PRO A 24 -27.03 -13.49 -0.04
N ALA A 25 -25.77 -13.24 0.33
CA ALA A 25 -25.34 -13.26 1.73
C ALA A 25 -25.93 -12.09 2.52
N ALA A 26 -26.06 -10.90 1.92
CA ALA A 26 -26.70 -9.74 2.55
C ALA A 26 -28.20 -10.00 2.76
N THR A 27 -28.86 -10.58 1.75
CA THR A 27 -30.28 -10.98 1.83
C THR A 27 -30.53 -12.03 2.91
N ALA A 28 -29.54 -12.88 3.19
CA ALA A 28 -29.63 -13.96 4.17
C ALA A 28 -29.33 -13.54 5.63
N ILE A 29 -29.03 -12.26 5.90
CA ILE A 29 -28.76 -11.76 7.25
C ILE A 29 -30.01 -11.90 8.13
N LYS A 30 -29.84 -12.59 9.26
CA LYS A 30 -30.92 -12.81 10.26
C LYS A 30 -30.56 -12.33 11.66
N THR A 31 -29.27 -12.15 11.94
CA THR A 31 -28.78 -11.84 13.29
C THR A 31 -27.70 -10.75 13.26
N ASN A 32 -27.49 -10.08 14.39
CA ASN A 32 -26.38 -9.14 14.56
C ASN A 32 -25.00 -9.81 14.37
N CYS A 33 -24.89 -11.13 14.57
CA CYS A 33 -23.67 -11.86 14.24
C CYS A 33 -23.45 -12.00 12.74
N ASP A 34 -24.51 -12.12 11.95
CA ASP A 34 -24.38 -12.14 10.48
C ASP A 34 -24.01 -10.75 9.95
N VAL A 35 -24.56 -9.68 10.55
CA VAL A 35 -24.16 -8.30 10.27
C VAL A 35 -22.67 -8.10 10.55
N GLN A 36 -22.17 -8.61 11.68
CA GLN A 36 -20.75 -8.54 12.02
C GLN A 36 -19.87 -9.17 10.93
N VAL A 37 -20.21 -10.40 10.53
CA VAL A 37 -19.49 -11.13 9.48
C VAL A 37 -19.51 -10.37 8.16
N TYR A 38 -20.64 -9.77 7.81
CA TYR A 38 -20.75 -9.00 6.58
C TYR A 38 -19.87 -7.73 6.62
N LEU A 39 -19.92 -6.96 7.71
CA LEU A 39 -19.09 -5.77 7.89
C LEU A 39 -17.59 -6.10 7.88
N GLU A 40 -17.19 -7.23 8.48
CA GLU A 40 -15.81 -7.73 8.42
C GLU A 40 -15.38 -8.09 6.98
N ALA A 41 -16.29 -8.63 6.16
CA ALA A 41 -16.04 -8.90 4.75
C ALA A 41 -15.82 -7.62 3.94
N ILE A 42 -16.64 -6.57 4.17
CA ILE A 42 -16.44 -5.25 3.54
C ILE A 42 -15.08 -4.67 3.97
N HIS A 43 -14.78 -4.70 5.27
CA HIS A 43 -13.48 -4.21 5.79
C HIS A 43 -12.31 -4.91 5.09
N THR A 44 -12.36 -6.24 5.00
CA THR A 44 -11.30 -7.06 4.38
C THR A 44 -11.13 -6.74 2.90
N ALA A 45 -12.23 -6.62 2.15
CA ALA A 45 -12.19 -6.29 0.73
C ALA A 45 -11.58 -4.90 0.48
N LEU A 46 -11.96 -3.90 1.28
CA LEU A 46 -11.43 -2.55 1.16
C LEU A 46 -9.96 -2.45 1.61
N ALA A 47 -9.59 -3.12 2.71
CA ALA A 47 -8.21 -3.18 3.18
C ALA A 47 -7.29 -3.84 2.14
N SER A 48 -7.74 -4.93 1.51
CA SER A 48 -7.02 -5.59 0.41
C SER A 48 -6.81 -4.65 -0.79
N LYS A 49 -7.82 -3.82 -1.12
CA LYS A 49 -7.72 -2.81 -2.19
C LYS A 49 -6.62 -1.77 -1.88
N ALA A 50 -6.57 -1.27 -0.65
CA ALA A 50 -5.54 -0.33 -0.22
C ALA A 50 -4.13 -0.98 -0.22
N GLU A 51 -4.01 -2.20 0.30
CA GLU A 51 -2.72 -2.90 0.35
C GLU A 51 -2.21 -3.25 -1.06
N THR A 52 -3.09 -3.58 -2.00
CA THR A 52 -2.71 -3.82 -3.40
C THR A 52 -2.07 -2.59 -4.04
N ALA A 53 -2.60 -1.39 -3.78
CA ALA A 53 -2.03 -0.14 -4.30
C ALA A 53 -0.64 0.12 -3.71
N LYS A 54 -0.49 -0.10 -2.40
CA LYS A 54 0.80 0.03 -1.70
C LYS A 54 1.84 -0.98 -2.16
N GLN A 55 1.43 -2.22 -2.43
CA GLN A 55 2.33 -3.25 -2.95
C GLN A 55 2.85 -2.90 -4.34
N ALA A 56 2.01 -2.28 -5.19
CA ALA A 56 2.44 -1.85 -6.51
C ALA A 56 3.56 -0.78 -6.46
N GLU A 57 3.50 0.17 -5.53
CA GLU A 57 4.60 1.13 -5.30
C GLU A 57 5.87 0.39 -4.87
N ALA A 58 5.76 -0.45 -3.84
CA ALA A 58 6.89 -1.20 -3.29
C ALA A 58 7.59 -2.08 -4.33
N ASP A 59 6.82 -2.77 -5.18
CA ASP A 59 7.35 -3.64 -6.22
C ASP A 59 8.08 -2.85 -7.32
N ASN A 60 7.54 -1.70 -7.75
CA ASN A 60 8.21 -0.85 -8.73
C ASN A 60 9.47 -0.21 -8.15
N LYS A 61 9.44 0.22 -6.89
CA LYS A 61 10.61 0.72 -6.17
C LYS A 61 11.74 -0.30 -6.07
N ALA A 62 11.40 -1.53 -5.68
CA ALA A 62 12.35 -2.64 -5.62
C ALA A 62 12.93 -2.95 -7.00
N ARG A 63 12.10 -2.92 -8.05
CA ARG A 63 12.55 -3.09 -9.44
C ARG A 63 13.48 -1.97 -9.88
N ARG A 64 13.08 -0.71 -9.72
CA ARG A 64 13.89 0.47 -10.06
C ARG A 64 15.28 0.35 -9.45
N ARG A 65 15.36 0.06 -8.16
CA ARG A 65 16.62 -0.14 -7.43
C ARG A 65 17.49 -1.22 -8.06
N LYS A 66 16.96 -2.45 -8.20
CA LYS A 66 17.72 -3.59 -8.73
C LYS A 66 18.29 -3.27 -10.12
N PHE A 67 17.46 -2.72 -11.00
CA PHE A 67 17.87 -2.43 -12.37
C PHE A 67 18.78 -1.21 -12.49
N ALA A 68 18.63 -0.18 -11.66
CA ALA A 68 19.53 0.97 -11.64
C ALA A 68 20.95 0.57 -11.23
N ILE A 69 21.10 -0.22 -10.17
CA ILE A 69 22.40 -0.72 -9.73
C ILE A 69 23.00 -1.66 -10.79
N ALA A 70 22.19 -2.55 -11.37
CA ALA A 70 22.64 -3.46 -12.41
C ALA A 70 23.10 -2.73 -13.68
N ALA A 71 22.38 -1.69 -14.10
CA ALA A 71 22.78 -0.84 -15.22
C ALA A 71 24.12 -0.15 -14.93
N ALA A 72 24.26 0.46 -13.73
CA ALA A 72 25.51 1.07 -13.31
C ALA A 72 26.66 0.04 -13.20
N ALA A 73 26.40 -1.21 -12.83
CA ALA A 73 27.43 -2.26 -12.74
C ALA A 73 27.73 -2.97 -14.07
N ALA A 74 26.95 -2.71 -15.12
CA ALA A 74 27.10 -3.39 -16.41
C ALA A 74 28.34 -2.87 -17.15
N GLY A 75 29.19 -3.81 -17.62
CA GLY A 75 30.39 -3.48 -18.39
C GLY A 75 30.11 -3.18 -19.87
N LYS A 76 29.07 -3.79 -20.45
CA LYS A 76 28.69 -3.55 -21.85
C LYS A 76 27.72 -2.37 -21.96
N ALA A 77 27.99 -1.45 -22.88
CA ALA A 77 27.15 -0.27 -23.11
C ALA A 77 25.69 -0.65 -23.45
N THR A 78 25.50 -1.70 -24.26
CA THR A 78 24.16 -2.19 -24.61
C THR A 78 23.41 -2.73 -23.39
N ASP A 79 24.03 -3.58 -22.58
CA ASP A 79 23.39 -4.13 -21.37
C ASP A 79 23.06 -3.01 -20.38
N ARG A 80 23.98 -2.05 -20.20
CA ARG A 80 23.75 -0.85 -19.39
C ARG A 80 22.50 -0.09 -19.86
N CYS A 81 22.39 0.18 -21.16
CA CYS A 81 21.27 0.91 -21.74
C CYS A 81 19.93 0.17 -21.57
N LEU A 82 19.91 -1.15 -21.81
CA LEU A 82 18.73 -1.99 -21.64
C LEU A 82 18.26 -2.01 -20.17
N LEU A 83 19.19 -2.25 -19.24
CA LEU A 83 18.87 -2.27 -17.80
C LEU A 83 18.44 -0.88 -17.30
N GLN A 84 19.05 0.20 -17.82
CA GLN A 84 18.67 1.58 -17.52
C GLN A 84 17.25 1.89 -18.00
N ALA A 85 16.85 1.38 -19.17
CA ALA A 85 15.48 1.54 -19.66
C ALA A 85 14.46 0.89 -18.72
N VAL A 86 14.72 -0.34 -18.27
CA VAL A 86 13.87 -1.02 -17.27
C VAL A 86 13.83 -0.25 -15.94
N ALA A 87 14.98 0.26 -15.47
CA ALA A 87 15.06 1.06 -14.25
C ALA A 87 14.25 2.36 -14.36
N GLY A 88 14.39 3.08 -15.48
CA GLY A 88 13.69 4.34 -15.70
C GLY A 88 12.18 4.16 -15.88
N GLN A 89 11.74 3.10 -16.58
CA GLN A 89 10.31 2.76 -16.63
C GLN A 89 9.77 2.42 -15.25
N ALA A 90 10.50 1.64 -14.46
CA ALA A 90 10.11 1.33 -13.09
C ALA A 90 10.04 2.58 -12.20
N ALA A 91 10.91 3.59 -12.40
CA ALA A 91 10.82 4.87 -11.70
C ALA A 91 9.56 5.67 -12.06
N ILE A 92 9.17 5.68 -13.34
CA ILE A 92 7.93 6.33 -13.79
C ILE A 92 6.71 5.61 -13.18
N ALA A 93 6.72 4.27 -13.21
CA ALA A 93 5.66 3.47 -12.62
C ALA A 93 5.59 3.57 -11.10
N GLU A 94 6.72 3.68 -10.39
CA GLU A 94 6.80 3.93 -8.96
C GLU A 94 6.12 5.26 -8.60
N ALA A 95 6.44 6.35 -9.29
CA ALA A 95 5.82 7.65 -9.05
C ALA A 95 4.30 7.61 -9.29
N ALA A 96 3.85 7.00 -10.40
CA ALA A 96 2.43 6.84 -10.69
C ALA A 96 1.72 5.94 -9.66
N ALA A 97 2.37 4.87 -9.22
CA ALA A 97 1.86 3.99 -8.17
C ALA A 97 1.73 4.71 -6.82
N ALA A 98 2.70 5.56 -6.45
CA ALA A 98 2.67 6.34 -5.22
C ALA A 98 1.50 7.35 -5.21
N ASP A 99 1.27 8.04 -6.34
CA ASP A 99 0.11 8.94 -6.48
C ASP A 99 -1.21 8.17 -6.38
N GLN A 100 -1.29 7.01 -7.03
CA GLN A 100 -2.47 6.14 -6.97
C GLN A 100 -2.69 5.55 -5.57
N GLN A 101 -1.64 5.20 -4.83
CA GLN A 101 -1.71 4.77 -3.43
C GLN A 101 -2.32 5.90 -2.58
N ARG A 102 -1.76 7.10 -2.64
CA ARG A 102 -2.26 8.27 -1.89
C ARG A 102 -3.72 8.57 -2.20
N GLN A 103 -4.11 8.50 -3.47
CA GLN A 103 -5.52 8.68 -3.87
C GLN A 103 -6.41 7.58 -3.28
N THR A 104 -5.96 6.33 -3.35
CA THR A 104 -6.72 5.18 -2.81
C THR A 104 -6.88 5.28 -1.30
N GLU A 105 -5.82 5.63 -0.57
CA GLU A 105 -5.88 5.82 0.89
C GLU A 105 -6.83 6.95 1.28
N ARG A 106 -6.83 8.08 0.54
CA ARG A 106 -7.76 9.20 0.78
C ARG A 106 -9.23 8.80 0.63
N ILE A 107 -9.53 7.84 -0.24
CA ILE A 107 -10.91 7.37 -0.48
C ILE A 107 -11.28 6.21 0.45
N VAL A 108 -10.38 5.23 0.60
CA VAL A 108 -10.64 3.97 1.32
C VAL A 108 -10.46 4.13 2.83
N GLY A 109 -9.49 4.94 3.29
CA GLY A 109 -9.21 5.14 4.71
C GLY A 109 -10.45 5.57 5.52
N PRO A 110 -11.16 6.65 5.12
CA PRO A 110 -12.37 7.08 5.82
C PRO A 110 -13.48 6.01 5.84
N ALA A 111 -13.55 5.14 4.83
CA ALA A 111 -14.51 4.04 4.79
C ALA A 111 -14.12 2.92 5.77
N LEU A 112 -12.84 2.58 5.88
CA LEU A 112 -12.35 1.63 6.87
C LEU A 112 -12.64 2.10 8.30
N ASP A 113 -12.41 3.38 8.59
CA ASP A 113 -12.74 3.97 9.89
C ASP A 113 -14.25 3.86 10.19
N ALA A 114 -15.08 4.22 9.20
CA ALA A 114 -16.53 4.12 9.34
C ALA A 114 -17.02 2.68 9.58
N ILE A 115 -16.42 1.69 8.89
CA ILE A 115 -16.74 0.27 9.10
C ILE A 115 -16.31 -0.17 10.50
N ASN A 116 -15.15 0.28 10.99
CA ASN A 116 -14.70 -0.03 12.34
C ASN A 116 -15.65 0.52 13.41
N ASP A 117 -16.20 1.72 13.21
CA ASP A 117 -17.21 2.27 14.13
C ASP A 117 -18.54 1.50 14.06
N LEU A 118 -18.98 1.09 12.87
CA LEU A 118 -20.14 0.21 12.72
C LEU A 118 -19.92 -1.16 13.39
N LEU A 119 -18.72 -1.74 13.29
CA LEU A 119 -18.36 -2.99 13.96
C LEU A 119 -18.41 -2.84 15.48
N LYS A 120 -17.91 -1.74 16.05
CA LYS A 120 -18.00 -1.45 17.49
C LYS A 120 -19.46 -1.34 17.94
N LEU A 121 -20.27 -0.60 17.19
CA LEU A 121 -21.68 -0.42 17.48
C LEU A 121 -22.45 -1.75 17.44
N ASN A 122 -22.19 -2.56 16.41
CA ASN A 122 -22.79 -3.87 16.29
C ASN A 122 -22.33 -4.83 17.41
N THR A 123 -21.05 -4.76 17.82
CA THR A 123 -20.53 -5.53 18.96
C THR A 123 -21.26 -5.17 20.26
N ALA A 124 -21.51 -3.88 20.50
CA ALA A 124 -22.30 -3.43 21.65
C ALA A 124 -23.73 -3.99 21.60
N ALA A 125 -24.37 -3.98 20.43
CA ALA A 125 -25.70 -4.57 20.27
C ALA A 125 -25.73 -6.08 20.47
N ILE A 126 -24.70 -6.81 20.03
CA ILE A 126 -24.57 -8.24 20.32
C ILE A 126 -24.51 -8.46 21.83
N ALA A 127 -23.69 -7.69 22.55
CA ALA A 127 -23.59 -7.80 24.01
C ALA A 127 -24.93 -7.51 24.70
N LEU A 128 -25.63 -6.44 24.31
CA LEU A 128 -26.95 -6.09 24.85
C LEU A 128 -28.00 -7.19 24.56
N SER A 129 -27.97 -7.79 23.38
CA SER A 129 -28.91 -8.85 22.98
C SER A 129 -28.72 -10.16 23.73
N LYS A 130 -27.58 -10.32 24.39
CA LYS A 130 -27.23 -11.49 25.18
C LYS A 130 -27.12 -11.22 26.68
N LEU A 131 -27.34 -9.97 27.10
CA LEU A 131 -27.34 -9.61 28.51
C LEU A 131 -28.55 -10.23 29.22
N GLU A 132 -28.27 -11.15 30.14
CA GLU A 132 -29.29 -11.74 31.01
C GLU A 132 -29.28 -11.04 32.36
N LEU A 133 -30.46 -10.80 32.92
CA LEU A 133 -30.63 -10.22 34.25
C LEU A 133 -31.16 -11.25 35.23
N GLU A 134 -30.83 -11.09 36.51
CA GLU A 134 -31.29 -11.95 37.60
C GLU A 134 -31.52 -11.17 38.90
N PHE A 135 -32.30 -11.77 39.81
CA PHE A 135 -32.32 -11.39 41.22
C PHE A 135 -31.38 -12.32 41.99
N GLY A 136 -30.44 -11.75 42.74
CA GLY A 136 -29.59 -12.53 43.64
C GLY A 136 -30.34 -13.03 44.89
N ASN A 137 -29.88 -14.12 45.50
CA ASN A 137 -30.53 -14.72 46.68
C ASN A 137 -30.68 -13.77 47.88
N THR A 138 -29.81 -12.76 48.02
CA THR A 138 -29.84 -11.75 49.07
C THR A 138 -30.15 -10.35 48.53
N ALA A 139 -30.85 -10.25 47.40
CA ALA A 139 -31.09 -9.00 46.69
C ALA A 139 -32.23 -8.13 47.26
N HIS A 140 -32.95 -8.61 48.27
CA HIS A 140 -34.19 -7.98 48.73
C HIS A 140 -34.00 -7.34 50.10
N ARG A 141 -34.46 -6.10 50.27
CA ARG A 141 -34.52 -5.44 51.58
C ARG A 141 -35.77 -4.60 51.76
N ARG A 142 -36.11 -4.31 53.01
CA ARG A 142 -37.10 -3.28 53.35
C ARG A 142 -36.48 -1.90 53.14
N VAL A 143 -37.31 -0.94 52.74
CA VAL A 143 -36.91 0.47 52.73
C VAL A 143 -36.96 1.00 54.16
N ASP A 144 -35.95 1.76 54.55
CA ASP A 144 -35.86 2.35 55.88
C ASP A 144 -36.92 3.45 56.07
N GLY A 145 -37.45 3.59 57.29
CA GLY A 145 -38.46 4.59 57.62
C GLY A 145 -39.92 4.14 57.40
N SER A 146 -40.82 5.10 57.22
CA SER A 146 -42.28 4.89 57.17
C SER A 146 -42.83 4.58 55.77
N SER A 147 -42.00 4.25 54.79
CA SER A 147 -42.40 4.15 53.39
C SER A 147 -43.13 2.84 53.02
N HIS A 148 -43.34 1.91 53.97
CA HIS A 148 -44.05 0.64 53.79
C HIS A 148 -43.69 -0.11 52.49
N ALA A 149 -42.40 -0.15 52.12
CA ALA A 149 -41.94 -0.66 50.82
C ALA A 149 -40.77 -1.66 50.93
N THR A 150 -40.61 -2.49 49.90
CA THR A 150 -39.45 -3.36 49.67
C THR A 150 -38.73 -2.98 48.37
N ILE A 151 -37.42 -3.21 48.31
CA ILE A 151 -36.60 -3.02 47.10
C ILE A 151 -35.87 -4.32 46.79
N SER A 152 -35.80 -4.64 45.50
CA SER A 152 -35.08 -5.79 44.96
C SER A 152 -33.96 -5.31 44.03
N LYS A 153 -32.74 -5.78 44.24
CA LYS A 153 -31.58 -5.49 43.38
C LYS A 153 -31.57 -6.44 42.18
N ILE A 154 -31.51 -5.88 40.98
CA ILE A 154 -31.32 -6.62 39.73
C ILE A 154 -29.83 -6.58 39.37
N THR A 155 -29.25 -7.72 38.98
CA THR A 155 -27.86 -7.84 38.53
C THR A 155 -27.77 -8.54 37.18
N ALA A 156 -26.64 -8.38 36.50
CA ALA A 156 -26.34 -9.16 35.29
C ALA A 156 -25.94 -10.59 35.68
N LYS A 157 -26.38 -11.57 34.90
CA LYS A 157 -26.09 -12.99 35.07
C LYS A 157 -24.79 -13.37 34.33
N ALA A 158 -23.94 -14.16 34.98
CA ALA A 158 -22.57 -14.44 34.51
C ALA A 158 -22.43 -15.47 33.37
N ASP A 159 -23.47 -16.25 33.08
CA ASP A 159 -23.40 -17.43 32.20
C ASP A 159 -23.65 -17.13 30.71
N SER A 160 -23.86 -15.86 30.32
CA SER A 160 -24.10 -15.51 28.93
C SER A 160 -22.82 -15.12 28.17
N THR A 161 -22.58 -15.78 27.03
CA THR A 161 -21.48 -15.41 26.11
C THR A 161 -21.85 -14.13 25.35
N LEU A 162 -21.29 -12.98 25.74
CA LEU A 162 -21.67 -11.66 25.20
C LEU A 162 -21.18 -11.36 23.78
N ILE A 163 -20.39 -12.25 23.18
CA ILE A 163 -19.82 -12.07 21.84
C ILE A 163 -20.35 -13.12 20.86
N CYS A 164 -20.25 -12.86 19.56
CA CYS A 164 -20.48 -13.90 18.57
C CYS A 164 -19.46 -15.03 18.72
N ALA A 165 -19.87 -16.27 18.47
CA ALA A 165 -18.94 -17.38 18.42
C ALA A 165 -17.86 -17.07 17.37
N LYS A 166 -16.59 -17.30 17.72
CA LYS A 166 -15.50 -17.17 16.75
C LYS A 166 -15.77 -18.10 15.59
N ARG A 167 -15.84 -17.56 14.39
CA ARG A 167 -15.92 -18.33 13.15
C ARG A 167 -14.50 -18.48 12.58
N ASN A 168 -14.18 -19.64 12.04
CA ASN A 168 -12.92 -19.86 11.35
C ASN A 168 -12.89 -19.07 10.03
N PRO A 169 -11.91 -18.18 9.82
CA PRO A 169 -11.76 -17.45 8.57
C PRO A 169 -11.66 -18.41 7.37
N GLY A 170 -12.46 -18.17 6.33
CA GLY A 170 -12.43 -18.92 5.07
C GLY A 170 -13.45 -20.07 4.95
N THR A 171 -13.64 -20.90 5.98
CA THR A 171 -14.60 -22.02 5.93
C THR A 171 -15.95 -21.70 6.57
N GLU A 172 -16.01 -20.74 7.51
CA GLU A 172 -17.21 -20.44 8.32
C GLU A 172 -17.77 -19.02 8.14
N ASN A 173 -17.16 -18.19 7.28
CA ASN A 173 -17.62 -16.81 7.03
C ASN A 173 -18.83 -16.73 6.06
N LYS A 174 -19.68 -17.76 6.07
CA LYS A 174 -20.89 -17.80 5.24
C LYS A 174 -22.10 -17.30 6.02
N ILE A 175 -23.01 -16.62 5.33
CA ILE A 175 -24.31 -16.19 5.85
C ILE A 175 -25.38 -16.88 5.01
N GLY A 176 -26.22 -17.69 5.66
CA GLY A 176 -27.21 -18.51 4.95
C GLY A 176 -26.62 -19.48 3.90
N GLY A 177 -25.35 -19.88 4.04
CA GLY A 177 -24.65 -20.72 3.07
C GLY A 177 -23.95 -19.95 1.93
N HIS A 178 -24.10 -18.63 1.87
CA HIS A 178 -23.48 -17.75 0.86
C HIS A 178 -22.24 -17.04 1.42
N THR A 179 -21.23 -16.87 0.59
CA THR A 179 -20.05 -16.05 0.92
C THR A 179 -20.36 -14.58 0.61
N PRO A 180 -20.14 -13.64 1.54
CA PRO A 180 -20.33 -12.21 1.28
C PRO A 180 -19.53 -11.71 0.08
N ASP A 181 -20.17 -10.94 -0.78
CA ASP A 181 -19.57 -10.23 -1.92
C ASP A 181 -19.88 -8.74 -1.82
N PRO A 182 -18.98 -7.95 -1.17
CA PRO A 182 -19.17 -6.51 -0.98
C PRO A 182 -19.37 -5.71 -2.27
N ASN A 183 -18.96 -6.22 -3.44
CA ASN A 183 -19.15 -5.50 -4.71
C ASN A 183 -20.59 -5.56 -5.23
N LYS A 184 -21.41 -6.50 -4.72
CA LYS A 184 -22.83 -6.66 -5.06
C LYS A 184 -23.78 -6.07 -4.02
N LEU A 185 -23.23 -5.56 -2.92
CA LEU A 185 -24.00 -4.97 -1.84
C LEU A 185 -24.73 -3.72 -2.33
N LEU A 186 -26.07 -3.73 -2.32
CA LEU A 186 -26.89 -2.56 -2.66
C LEU A 186 -27.36 -1.82 -1.41
N LYS A 187 -27.62 -2.56 -0.32
CA LYS A 187 -28.06 -2.03 0.97
C LYS A 187 -27.10 -2.42 2.08
N LEU A 188 -26.53 -1.43 2.74
CA LEU A 188 -25.65 -1.65 3.88
C LEU A 188 -26.47 -2.08 5.11
N PRO A 189 -26.21 -3.27 5.66
CA PRO A 189 -26.85 -3.69 6.91
C PRO A 189 -26.20 -2.94 8.07
N VAL A 190 -26.96 -2.06 8.72
CA VAL A 190 -26.46 -1.26 9.85
C VAL A 190 -27.43 -1.18 11.01
N LEU A 191 -26.87 -1.13 12.20
CA LEU A 191 -27.58 -0.67 13.38
C LEU A 191 -27.56 0.87 13.39
N GLN A 192 -28.73 1.48 13.54
CA GLN A 192 -28.80 2.92 13.81
C GLN A 192 -28.40 3.17 15.28
N PRO A 193 -27.49 4.11 15.59
CA PRO A 193 -27.05 4.34 16.96
C PRO A 193 -28.19 4.67 17.93
N THR A 194 -29.18 5.43 17.47
CA THR A 194 -30.38 5.78 18.25
C THR A 194 -31.22 4.57 18.63
N GLU A 195 -31.08 3.46 17.91
CA GLU A 195 -31.85 2.24 18.09
C GLU A 195 -31.08 1.17 18.89
N LEU A 196 -29.84 1.46 19.31
CA LEU A 196 -28.99 0.51 20.05
C LEU A 196 -29.69 -0.05 21.29
N TYR A 197 -30.47 0.77 22.00
CA TYR A 197 -31.22 0.33 23.17
C TYR A 197 -32.25 -0.77 22.85
N LYS A 198 -32.74 -0.85 21.61
CA LYS A 198 -33.68 -1.91 21.18
C LYS A 198 -32.99 -3.25 20.97
N ALA A 199 -31.65 -3.28 20.94
CA ALA A 199 -30.90 -4.52 20.88
C ALA A 199 -30.89 -5.27 22.23
N THR A 200 -31.36 -4.69 23.33
CA THR A 200 -31.39 -5.36 24.64
C THR A 200 -32.24 -6.61 24.60
N LYS A 201 -31.75 -7.69 25.21
CA LYS A 201 -32.58 -8.86 25.50
C LYS A 201 -33.78 -8.42 26.34
N LEU A 202 -34.97 -8.91 25.98
CA LEU A 202 -36.17 -8.67 26.78
C LEU A 202 -36.04 -9.44 28.10
N ASN A 203 -36.12 -8.70 29.20
CA ASN A 203 -36.09 -9.19 30.57
C ASN A 203 -37.38 -8.72 31.23
N TYR A 204 -38.33 -9.62 31.45
CA TYR A 204 -39.63 -9.29 32.02
C TYR A 204 -39.60 -9.48 33.54
N LEU A 205 -40.15 -8.53 34.30
CA LEU A 205 -40.40 -8.75 35.72
C LEU A 205 -41.66 -9.61 35.86
N LYS A 206 -41.50 -10.80 36.44
CA LYS A 206 -42.61 -11.67 36.81
C LYS A 206 -42.85 -11.57 38.31
N LEU A 207 -44.09 -11.30 38.67
CA LEU A 207 -44.59 -11.39 40.05
C LEU A 207 -45.58 -12.55 40.13
N THR A 208 -45.41 -13.43 41.11
CA THR A 208 -46.29 -14.59 41.33
C THR A 208 -47.36 -14.21 42.34
N MET A 209 -48.63 -14.21 41.94
CA MET A 209 -49.75 -13.82 42.81
C MET A 209 -50.24 -14.99 43.69
N GLY A 210 -51.04 -14.71 44.72
CA GLY A 210 -51.42 -15.69 45.76
C GLY A 210 -52.37 -16.79 45.29
N ALA A 211 -53.26 -16.49 44.33
CA ALA A 211 -54.12 -17.45 43.61
C ALA A 211 -54.75 -16.77 42.36
N SER A 212 -55.25 -17.58 41.41
CA SER A 212 -56.10 -17.19 40.25
C SER A 212 -55.88 -15.80 39.61
N CYS A 213 -55.22 -15.75 38.46
CA CYS A 213 -55.27 -14.61 37.54
C CYS A 213 -56.15 -14.98 36.34
N SER A 214 -57.38 -14.48 36.26
CA SER A 214 -58.33 -14.81 35.19
C SER A 214 -58.43 -13.70 34.13
N GLY A 215 -58.57 -14.05 32.85
CA GLY A 215 -58.76 -13.07 31.76
C GLY A 215 -57.98 -13.40 30.49
N ALA A 216 -58.04 -12.52 29.50
CA ALA A 216 -57.20 -12.62 28.30
C ALA A 216 -55.73 -12.35 28.67
N HIS A 217 -54.82 -13.16 28.14
CA HIS A 217 -53.39 -13.14 28.48
C HIS A 217 -52.50 -12.78 27.27
N ASP A 218 -53.09 -12.31 26.18
CA ASP A 218 -52.46 -12.16 24.86
C ASP A 218 -52.05 -10.72 24.54
N SER A 219 -52.25 -9.76 25.45
CA SER A 219 -51.93 -8.35 25.23
C SER A 219 -51.33 -7.65 26.46
N TYR A 220 -50.48 -6.65 26.20
CA TYR A 220 -49.94 -5.77 27.23
C TYR A 220 -50.96 -4.69 27.59
N GLY A 221 -51.17 -4.49 28.90
CA GLY A 221 -51.97 -3.40 29.46
C GLY A 221 -51.20 -2.67 30.56
N ASN A 222 -51.80 -1.61 31.11
CA ASN A 222 -51.24 -1.00 32.33
C ASN A 222 -51.30 -2.01 33.49
N TRP A 223 -50.43 -1.82 34.50
CA TRP A 223 -50.32 -2.72 35.65
C TRP A 223 -51.67 -2.94 36.37
N ALA A 224 -52.45 -1.89 36.58
CA ALA A 224 -53.72 -1.99 37.31
C ALA A 224 -54.73 -2.90 36.60
N THR A 225 -54.82 -2.78 35.27
CA THR A 225 -55.66 -3.65 34.42
C THR A 225 -55.13 -5.07 34.36
N ALA A 226 -53.82 -5.27 34.24
CA ALA A 226 -53.22 -6.61 34.22
C ALA A 226 -53.38 -7.34 35.56
N ALA A 227 -53.34 -6.61 36.67
CA ALA A 227 -53.46 -7.16 38.02
C ALA A 227 -54.89 -7.24 38.55
N SER A 228 -55.89 -6.57 37.93
CA SER A 228 -57.25 -6.43 38.48
C SER A 228 -57.99 -7.76 38.66
N SER A 229 -57.62 -8.78 37.89
CA SER A 229 -58.22 -10.11 37.93
C SER A 229 -57.35 -11.16 38.62
N CYS A 230 -56.31 -10.72 39.35
CA CYS A 230 -55.43 -11.57 40.13
C CYS A 230 -55.79 -11.51 41.62
N THR A 231 -55.87 -12.67 42.29
CA THR A 231 -56.02 -12.69 43.76
C THR A 231 -54.69 -12.30 44.41
N GLN A 232 -54.72 -11.18 45.15
CA GLN A 232 -53.54 -10.71 45.90
C GLN A 232 -53.19 -11.69 47.03
N GLY A 233 -51.95 -12.18 47.03
CA GLY A 233 -51.38 -12.93 48.14
C GLY A 233 -50.76 -12.00 49.19
N THR A 234 -50.08 -12.56 50.19
CA THR A 234 -49.23 -11.75 51.08
C THR A 234 -48.02 -11.20 50.30
N ILE A 235 -47.35 -10.16 50.80
CA ILE A 235 -46.11 -9.65 50.18
C ILE A 235 -45.05 -10.76 50.05
N ALA A 236 -45.00 -11.71 50.99
CA ALA A 236 -44.11 -12.87 50.92
C ALA A 236 -44.44 -13.83 49.77
N SER A 237 -45.66 -13.77 49.22
CA SER A 237 -46.11 -14.62 48.11
C SER A 237 -45.71 -14.10 46.73
N LEU A 238 -45.32 -12.82 46.61
CA LEU A 238 -45.09 -12.15 45.31
C LEU A 238 -43.89 -12.69 44.50
N ALA A 239 -42.93 -13.35 45.16
CA ALA A 239 -41.77 -14.04 44.55
C ALA A 239 -41.26 -13.41 43.24
N PRO A 240 -40.65 -12.20 43.28
CA PRO A 240 -40.20 -11.52 42.09
C PRO A 240 -39.11 -12.32 41.36
N ALA A 241 -39.29 -12.50 40.05
CA ALA A 241 -38.35 -13.19 39.18
C ALA A 241 -38.13 -12.42 37.88
N ILE A 242 -36.97 -12.59 37.26
CA ILE A 242 -36.76 -12.18 35.87
C ILE A 242 -37.17 -13.34 34.97
N ASP A 243 -38.18 -13.11 34.13
CA ASP A 243 -38.64 -14.05 33.12
C ASP A 243 -38.09 -13.64 31.75
N THR A 244 -37.51 -14.59 31.03
CA THR A 244 -36.96 -14.38 29.68
C THR A 244 -37.72 -15.20 28.62
N THR A 245 -38.76 -15.92 29.03
CA THR A 245 -39.49 -16.93 28.25
C THR A 245 -40.89 -16.49 27.87
N SER A 246 -41.56 -15.66 28.67
CA SER A 246 -42.94 -15.18 28.45
C SER A 246 -43.10 -14.09 27.38
N LYS A 247 -42.51 -14.31 26.21
CA LYS A 247 -42.58 -13.39 25.05
C LYS A 247 -44.00 -13.34 24.49
N LEU A 248 -44.49 -12.14 24.14
CA LEU A 248 -45.77 -11.92 23.46
C LEU A 248 -45.56 -11.32 22.06
N GLY A 249 -46.22 -11.87 21.03
CA GLY A 249 -46.26 -11.30 19.68
C GLY A 249 -44.89 -11.17 18.99
N SER A 250 -44.66 -10.04 18.32
CA SER A 250 -43.44 -9.74 17.55
C SER A 250 -42.19 -9.48 18.40
N GLU A 251 -42.34 -9.36 19.72
CA GLU A 251 -41.23 -9.19 20.67
C GLU A 251 -40.28 -10.39 20.71
N ALA A 252 -40.70 -11.54 20.19
CA ALA A 252 -39.84 -12.71 20.04
C ALA A 252 -38.79 -12.58 18.93
N THR A 253 -38.91 -11.57 18.05
CA THR A 253 -37.98 -11.39 16.93
C THR A 253 -36.70 -10.69 17.40
N PRO A 254 -35.51 -11.25 17.11
CA PRO A 254 -34.26 -10.54 17.32
C PRO A 254 -34.31 -9.18 16.63
N TYR A 255 -33.77 -8.14 17.29
CA TYR A 255 -33.61 -6.83 16.67
C TYR A 255 -32.96 -6.99 15.29
N LYS A 256 -33.65 -6.48 14.26
CA LYS A 256 -33.18 -6.49 12.87
C LYS A 256 -32.56 -5.12 12.57
N THR A 257 -31.40 -5.13 11.94
CA THR A 257 -30.74 -3.92 11.47
C THR A 257 -31.58 -3.18 10.44
N GLY A 258 -31.37 -1.87 10.34
CA GLY A 258 -31.89 -1.07 9.23
C GLY A 258 -31.03 -1.26 7.99
N ASP A 259 -31.67 -1.22 6.83
CA ASP A 259 -30.98 -1.26 5.53
C ASP A 259 -30.78 0.18 5.03
N VAL A 260 -29.53 0.54 4.73
CA VAL A 260 -29.21 1.85 4.12
C VAL A 260 -28.80 1.64 2.68
N GLN A 261 -29.60 2.15 1.77
CA GLN A 261 -29.30 2.08 0.34
C GLN A 261 -27.98 2.80 0.03
N LEU A 262 -27.05 2.11 -0.64
CA LEU A 262 -25.72 2.62 -0.97
C LEU A 262 -25.72 3.49 -2.23
N TYR A 263 -26.53 3.14 -3.23
CA TYR A 263 -26.55 3.78 -4.54
C TYR A 263 -27.79 4.66 -4.74
N ASP A 264 -27.74 5.60 -5.69
CA ASP A 264 -28.88 6.49 -6.00
C ASP A 264 -30.13 5.72 -6.45
N GLN A 265 -29.95 4.58 -7.13
CA GLN A 265 -31.03 3.70 -7.56
C GLN A 265 -31.00 2.41 -6.74
N ALA A 266 -32.18 1.88 -6.42
CA ALA A 266 -32.32 0.78 -5.46
C ALA A 266 -31.71 -0.55 -5.96
N ASP A 267 -31.74 -0.78 -7.28
CA ASP A 267 -31.43 -2.07 -7.90
C ASP A 267 -30.22 -1.99 -8.87
N SER A 268 -29.29 -1.06 -8.64
CA SER A 268 -28.11 -0.92 -9.50
C SER A 268 -26.89 -0.37 -8.75
N THR A 269 -25.70 -0.81 -9.15
CA THR A 269 -24.45 -0.22 -8.69
C THR A 269 -24.05 1.00 -9.53
N GLY A 270 -23.06 1.77 -9.05
CA GLY A 270 -22.41 2.83 -9.82
C GLY A 270 -22.35 4.15 -9.09
N LYS A 271 -23.44 4.93 -9.11
CA LYS A 271 -23.48 6.24 -8.45
C LYS A 271 -23.96 6.12 -7.00
N CYS A 272 -23.13 6.58 -6.05
CA CYS A 272 -23.49 6.59 -4.63
C CYS A 272 -24.71 7.47 -4.36
N ASN A 273 -25.49 7.08 -3.35
CA ASN A 273 -26.71 7.74 -2.96
C ASN A 273 -26.43 9.17 -2.47
N THR A 274 -26.95 10.15 -3.18
CA THR A 274 -26.79 11.58 -2.91
C THR A 274 -27.39 12.02 -1.58
N ALA A 275 -28.46 11.37 -1.10
CA ALA A 275 -29.02 11.63 0.22
C ALA A 275 -28.04 11.25 1.34
N ASN A 276 -27.23 10.20 1.14
CA ASN A 276 -26.21 9.81 2.10
C ASN A 276 -25.05 10.81 2.15
N ALA A 277 -24.71 11.44 1.01
CA ALA A 277 -23.69 12.48 0.95
C ALA A 277 -24.09 13.78 1.67
N GLN A 278 -25.40 14.03 1.80
CA GLN A 278 -25.97 15.20 2.48
C GLN A 278 -26.33 14.93 3.96
N ALA A 279 -26.11 13.70 4.43
CA ALA A 279 -26.44 13.31 5.79
C ALA A 279 -25.57 14.05 6.82
N SER A 280 -26.18 14.43 7.95
CA SER A 280 -25.44 14.99 9.08
C SER A 280 -24.79 13.86 9.89
N SER A 281 -23.55 14.07 10.33
CA SER A 281 -22.85 13.15 11.24
C SER A 281 -23.55 13.02 12.59
N ASP A 282 -24.32 14.03 13.00
CA ASP A 282 -24.93 14.09 14.32
C ASP A 282 -26.26 13.34 14.35
N THR A 283 -27.03 13.41 13.27
CA THR A 283 -28.37 12.80 13.17
C THR A 283 -28.38 11.48 12.41
N ASP A 284 -27.54 11.36 11.39
CA ASP A 284 -27.54 10.24 10.44
C ASP A 284 -26.13 9.66 10.21
N PRO A 285 -25.34 9.35 11.26
CA PRO A 285 -23.97 8.84 11.11
C PRO A 285 -23.89 7.55 10.28
N HIS A 286 -24.94 6.73 10.30
CA HIS A 286 -25.05 5.52 9.49
C HIS A 286 -25.14 5.79 7.98
N LYS A 287 -25.77 6.91 7.57
CA LYS A 287 -25.80 7.35 6.17
C LYS A 287 -24.47 7.96 5.75
N VAL A 288 -23.83 8.72 6.63
CA VAL A 288 -22.46 9.22 6.39
C VAL A 288 -21.49 8.06 6.16
N ALA A 289 -21.57 7.01 6.99
CA ALA A 289 -20.80 5.77 6.81
C ALA A 289 -21.10 5.09 5.46
N ALA A 290 -22.38 4.95 5.11
CA ALA A 290 -22.81 4.39 3.83
C ALA A 290 -22.24 5.15 2.62
N ASN A 291 -22.19 6.48 2.66
CA ASN A 291 -21.58 7.27 1.59
C ASN A 291 -20.08 6.98 1.44
N LYS A 292 -19.33 6.95 2.54
CA LYS A 292 -17.89 6.63 2.53
C LYS A 292 -17.62 5.22 1.99
N ILE A 293 -18.40 4.24 2.48
CA ILE A 293 -18.30 2.84 2.06
C ILE A 293 -18.61 2.69 0.57
N CYS A 294 -19.69 3.30 0.08
CA CYS A 294 -20.00 3.29 -1.34
C CYS A 294 -18.85 3.87 -2.18
N GLY A 295 -18.33 5.05 -1.80
CA GLY A 295 -17.21 5.70 -2.49
C GLY A 295 -15.98 4.79 -2.58
N ALA A 296 -15.67 4.07 -1.52
CA ALA A 296 -14.57 3.11 -1.48
C ALA A 296 -14.83 1.84 -2.29
N ILE A 297 -16.07 1.33 -2.34
CA ILE A 297 -16.46 0.17 -3.15
C ILE A 297 -16.32 0.50 -4.64
N ILE A 298 -16.88 1.63 -5.09
CA ILE A 298 -16.87 2.03 -6.51
C ILE A 298 -15.51 2.52 -6.99
N HIS A 299 -14.62 2.92 -6.08
CA HIS A 299 -13.27 3.34 -6.43
C HIS A 299 -12.50 2.20 -7.10
N LYS A 300 -12.10 2.41 -8.35
CA LYS A 300 -11.29 1.48 -9.14
C LYS A 300 -9.91 2.10 -9.32
N PRO A 301 -8.94 1.77 -8.46
CA PRO A 301 -7.58 2.28 -8.62
C PRO A 301 -6.98 1.78 -9.93
N THR A 302 -6.21 2.64 -10.59
CA THR A 302 -5.42 2.25 -11.75
C THR A 302 -4.35 1.26 -11.31
N SER A 303 -4.22 0.14 -12.02
CA SER A 303 -3.18 -0.84 -11.72
C SER A 303 -1.83 -0.35 -12.25
N HIS A 304 -0.83 -0.32 -11.37
CA HIS A 304 0.56 0.00 -11.72
C HIS A 304 1.49 -1.20 -11.48
N THR A 305 1.00 -2.43 -11.67
CA THR A 305 1.83 -3.63 -11.52
C THR A 305 3.08 -3.55 -12.40
N PRO A 306 4.27 -3.96 -11.90
CA PRO A 306 5.48 -3.93 -12.70
C PRO A 306 5.35 -4.73 -13.99
N LEU A 307 5.93 -4.21 -15.07
CA LEU A 307 5.89 -4.88 -16.36
C LEU A 307 6.48 -6.30 -16.31
N THR A 308 5.91 -7.20 -17.09
CA THR A 308 6.54 -8.51 -17.32
C THR A 308 7.89 -8.31 -18.00
N LEU A 309 8.91 -9.01 -17.49
CA LEU A 309 10.27 -8.95 -18.01
C LEU A 309 10.44 -9.88 -19.22
N ASP A 310 9.79 -9.56 -20.32
CA ASP A 310 9.93 -10.26 -21.60
C ASP A 310 10.01 -9.25 -22.75
N GLY A 311 10.61 -9.68 -23.86
CA GLY A 311 10.87 -8.80 -24.98
C GLY A 311 9.61 -8.26 -25.64
N SER A 312 8.49 -9.00 -25.64
CA SER A 312 7.24 -8.51 -26.22
C SER A 312 6.64 -7.37 -25.39
N THR A 313 6.58 -7.55 -24.07
CA THR A 313 6.06 -6.55 -23.15
C THR A 313 6.95 -5.31 -23.12
N LEU A 314 8.27 -5.49 -22.99
CA LEU A 314 9.21 -4.39 -22.85
C LEU A 314 9.38 -3.60 -24.15
N SER A 315 9.44 -4.25 -25.32
CA SER A 315 9.59 -3.53 -26.60
C SER A 315 8.36 -2.72 -26.99
N SER A 316 7.18 -3.10 -26.48
CA SER A 316 5.91 -2.42 -26.78
C SER A 316 5.65 -1.22 -25.87
N ASN A 317 6.41 -1.06 -24.78
CA ASN A 317 6.23 0.04 -23.85
C ASN A 317 6.93 1.32 -24.35
N GLU A 318 6.17 2.42 -24.42
CA GLU A 318 6.68 3.70 -24.94
C GLU A 318 7.80 4.31 -24.07
N ASP A 319 7.73 4.16 -22.74
CA ASP A 319 8.78 4.68 -21.86
C ASP A 319 10.09 3.89 -22.04
N ILE A 320 10.01 2.56 -22.15
CA ILE A 320 11.18 1.72 -22.46
C ILE A 320 11.80 2.14 -23.78
N LYS A 321 11.01 2.28 -24.85
CA LYS A 321 11.50 2.72 -26.17
C LYS A 321 12.18 4.08 -26.09
N ARG A 322 11.53 5.06 -25.45
CA ARG A 322 12.06 6.42 -25.29
C ARG A 322 13.39 6.42 -24.54
N ILE A 323 13.48 5.71 -23.42
CA ILE A 323 14.72 5.67 -22.61
C ILE A 323 15.83 4.92 -23.35
N ALA A 324 15.51 3.78 -23.97
CA ALA A 324 16.50 3.00 -24.72
C ALA A 324 17.02 3.74 -25.95
N ALA A 325 16.14 4.43 -26.69
CA ALA A 325 16.54 5.25 -27.83
C ALA A 325 17.59 6.29 -27.42
N GLY A 326 17.44 6.92 -26.25
CA GLY A 326 18.37 7.93 -25.73
C GLY A 326 19.77 7.42 -25.39
N CYS A 327 19.99 6.10 -25.26
CA CYS A 327 21.31 5.54 -24.94
C CYS A 327 21.86 4.55 -25.98
N LEU A 328 21.04 4.08 -26.93
CA LEU A 328 21.49 3.22 -28.01
C LEU A 328 22.10 4.03 -29.15
N GLY A 329 23.33 3.69 -29.55
CA GLY A 329 24.12 4.41 -30.56
C GLY A 329 23.36 4.81 -31.84
N PRO A 330 22.60 3.91 -32.50
CA PRO A 330 21.86 4.25 -33.72
C PRO A 330 20.71 5.26 -33.56
N PHE A 331 20.32 5.56 -32.31
CA PHE A 331 19.11 6.32 -31.98
C PHE A 331 19.38 7.53 -31.07
N LYS A 332 20.46 7.53 -30.27
CA LYS A 332 20.70 8.47 -29.17
C LYS A 332 20.70 9.96 -29.56
N ASP A 333 21.14 10.28 -30.77
CA ASP A 333 21.27 11.66 -31.24
C ASP A 333 20.03 12.12 -32.02
N LYS A 334 18.99 11.28 -32.10
CA LYS A 334 17.75 11.57 -32.85
C LYS A 334 16.71 12.19 -31.93
N THR A 335 16.20 13.35 -32.33
CA THR A 335 15.12 14.05 -31.63
C THR A 335 13.74 13.45 -31.94
N LYS A 336 13.60 12.78 -33.09
CA LYS A 336 12.39 12.05 -33.51
C LYS A 336 12.79 10.85 -34.35
N LEU A 337 12.15 9.71 -34.11
CA LEU A 337 12.31 8.51 -34.92
C LEU A 337 11.28 8.50 -36.06
N THR A 338 11.71 8.04 -37.23
CA THR A 338 10.83 7.65 -38.34
C THR A 338 10.14 6.32 -38.01
N ALA A 339 9.03 6.02 -38.70
CA ALA A 339 8.31 4.74 -38.50
C ALA A 339 9.22 3.51 -38.70
N GLN A 340 10.13 3.56 -39.66
CA GLN A 340 11.10 2.50 -39.90
C GLN A 340 12.09 2.34 -38.74
N GLU A 341 12.56 3.46 -38.16
CA GLU A 341 13.47 3.44 -37.01
C GLU A 341 12.77 2.98 -35.73
N GLU A 342 11.50 3.33 -35.54
CA GLU A 342 10.67 2.81 -34.45
C GLU A 342 10.49 1.29 -34.56
N GLU A 343 10.25 0.78 -35.77
CA GLU A 343 10.16 -0.65 -36.02
C GLU A 343 11.50 -1.35 -35.75
N GLN A 344 12.61 -0.78 -36.22
CA GLN A 344 13.96 -1.30 -35.96
C GLN A 344 14.27 -1.34 -34.46
N LEU A 345 13.97 -0.26 -33.72
CA LEU A 345 14.14 -0.20 -32.28
C LEU A 345 13.29 -1.27 -31.58
N THR A 346 12.02 -1.40 -31.97
CA THR A 346 11.11 -2.37 -31.39
C THR A 346 11.62 -3.81 -31.58
N ASN A 347 12.04 -4.15 -32.81
CA ASN A 347 12.57 -5.47 -33.12
C ASN A 347 13.88 -5.75 -32.37
N PHE A 348 14.79 -4.77 -32.31
CA PHE A 348 16.01 -4.86 -31.52
C PHE A 348 15.70 -5.13 -30.05
N LEU A 349 14.81 -4.36 -29.43
CA LEU A 349 14.46 -4.52 -28.01
C LEU A 349 13.80 -5.88 -27.74
N LYS A 350 12.92 -6.34 -28.63
CA LYS A 350 12.24 -7.62 -28.51
C LYS A 350 13.23 -8.78 -28.49
N GLU A 351 14.25 -8.75 -29.34
CA GLU A 351 15.33 -9.74 -29.34
C GLU A 351 16.26 -9.57 -28.14
N ALA A 352 16.65 -8.33 -27.83
CA ALA A 352 17.60 -8.02 -26.76
C ALA A 352 17.07 -8.41 -25.37
N TYR A 353 15.77 -8.29 -25.12
CA TYR A 353 15.13 -8.69 -23.87
C TYR A 353 14.66 -10.14 -23.84
N THR A 354 14.87 -10.91 -24.92
CA THR A 354 14.51 -12.33 -25.06
C THR A 354 13.00 -12.60 -25.07
N LYS A 355 12.59 -13.83 -25.37
CA LYS A 355 11.18 -14.17 -25.65
C LYS A 355 10.32 -14.39 -24.40
N SER A 356 10.92 -14.59 -23.22
CA SER A 356 10.19 -14.97 -22.02
C SER A 356 10.85 -14.45 -20.74
N LYS A 357 10.07 -14.36 -19.65
CA LYS A 357 10.58 -14.04 -18.30
C LYS A 357 11.71 -14.97 -17.87
N THR A 358 11.61 -16.25 -18.21
CA THR A 358 12.63 -17.25 -17.89
C THR A 358 13.92 -17.01 -18.65
N ASP A 359 13.84 -16.67 -19.94
CA ASP A 359 15.02 -16.41 -20.77
C ASP A 359 15.67 -15.07 -20.42
N PHE A 360 14.86 -14.07 -20.07
CA PHE A 360 15.33 -12.80 -19.53
C PHE A 360 16.12 -13.06 -18.24
N GLY A 361 15.53 -13.85 -17.34
CA GLY A 361 16.18 -14.29 -16.11
C GLY A 361 17.53 -14.95 -16.42
N LYS A 362 17.58 -15.95 -17.31
CA LYS A 362 18.85 -16.60 -17.68
C LYS A 362 19.90 -15.62 -18.21
N LYS A 363 19.51 -14.67 -19.06
CA LYS A 363 20.42 -13.71 -19.69
C LYS A 363 20.94 -12.67 -18.69
N PHE A 364 20.07 -12.08 -17.88
CA PHE A 364 20.39 -10.93 -17.03
C PHE A 364 20.62 -11.28 -15.56
N LYS A 365 20.33 -12.49 -15.09
CA LYS A 365 20.47 -12.89 -13.67
C LYS A 365 21.86 -12.66 -13.10
N THR A 366 22.91 -12.93 -13.87
CA THR A 366 24.29 -12.67 -13.40
C THR A 366 24.61 -11.20 -13.25
N LEU A 367 23.88 -10.31 -13.93
CA LEU A 367 24.03 -8.87 -13.87
C LEU A 367 23.09 -8.22 -12.84
N VAL A 368 21.85 -8.69 -12.73
CA VAL A 368 20.78 -8.06 -11.93
C VAL A 368 20.68 -8.64 -10.54
N GLU A 369 20.91 -9.95 -10.38
CA GLU A 369 20.79 -10.60 -9.06
C GLU A 369 22.17 -10.85 -8.44
N LYS A 370 23.05 -11.53 -9.19
CA LYS A 370 24.30 -12.10 -8.65
C LYS A 370 25.54 -11.20 -8.78
N LYS A 371 25.43 -10.06 -9.47
CA LYS A 371 26.58 -9.17 -9.61
C LYS A 371 26.89 -8.61 -8.23
N LYS A 372 28.17 -8.65 -7.86
CA LYS A 372 28.64 -8.08 -6.59
C LYS A 372 28.96 -6.60 -6.75
N VAL A 373 28.48 -5.80 -5.81
CA VAL A 373 28.78 -4.37 -5.69
C VAL A 373 29.26 -4.06 -4.28
N LYS A 374 30.09 -3.01 -4.15
CA LYS A 374 30.61 -2.57 -2.85
C LYS A 374 29.62 -1.60 -2.22
N VAL A 375 29.28 -1.82 -0.96
CA VAL A 375 28.37 -0.97 -0.18
C VAL A 375 28.92 -0.79 1.24
N LYS A 376 28.78 0.40 1.82
CA LYS A 376 29.08 0.67 3.23
C LYS A 376 27.96 0.11 4.12
N LYS A 377 28.31 -0.85 4.99
CA LYS A 377 27.42 -1.47 5.98
C LYS A 377 28.01 -1.23 7.38
N GLY A 378 27.45 -0.28 8.12
CA GLY A 378 28.06 0.20 9.36
C GLY A 378 29.39 0.90 9.06
N ASP A 379 30.46 0.51 9.74
CA ASP A 379 31.80 1.10 9.55
C ASP A 379 32.65 0.39 8.48
N GLU A 380 32.12 -0.66 7.84
CA GLU A 380 32.85 -1.48 6.88
C GLU A 380 32.31 -1.36 5.45
N ILE A 381 33.18 -1.54 4.45
CA ILE A 381 32.79 -1.71 3.05
C ILE A 381 32.66 -3.19 2.76
N LYS A 382 31.45 -3.65 2.41
CA LYS A 382 31.16 -5.05 2.09
C LYS A 382 30.85 -5.22 0.62
N SER A 383 31.27 -6.36 0.06
CA SER A 383 30.89 -6.78 -1.29
C SER A 383 29.65 -7.66 -1.20
N VAL A 384 28.52 -7.17 -1.69
CA VAL A 384 27.22 -7.85 -1.58
C VAL A 384 26.60 -8.05 -2.95
N ASP A 385 25.72 -9.05 -3.07
CA ASP A 385 24.96 -9.31 -4.28
C ASP A 385 23.86 -8.24 -4.44
N ILE A 386 23.60 -7.74 -5.65
CA ILE A 386 22.60 -6.69 -5.90
C ILE A 386 21.23 -7.08 -5.35
N GLU A 387 20.84 -8.35 -5.44
CA GLU A 387 19.53 -8.81 -4.94
C GLU A 387 19.33 -8.59 -3.43
N THR A 388 20.42 -8.48 -2.66
CA THR A 388 20.39 -8.27 -1.20
C THR A 388 20.28 -6.80 -0.79
N ILE A 389 20.27 -5.87 -1.75
CA ILE A 389 20.15 -4.42 -1.49
C ILE A 389 18.67 -4.04 -1.46
N ASP A 390 18.14 -3.81 -0.26
CA ASP A 390 16.71 -3.65 0.02
C ASP A 390 16.33 -2.28 0.59
N ASN A 391 17.29 -1.36 0.74
CA ASN A 391 17.07 -0.02 1.26
C ASN A 391 17.77 1.06 0.41
N GLU A 392 17.35 2.32 0.60
CA GLU A 392 17.80 3.45 -0.20
C GLU A 392 19.23 3.89 0.12
N ALA A 393 19.67 3.80 1.38
CA ALA A 393 21.00 4.22 1.78
C ALA A 393 22.08 3.37 1.08
N ASP A 394 21.88 2.05 1.09
CA ASP A 394 22.76 1.11 0.42
C ASP A 394 22.72 1.26 -1.12
N GLU A 395 21.53 1.51 -1.68
CA GLU A 395 21.37 1.79 -3.10
C GLU A 395 22.19 3.00 -3.54
N GLN A 396 22.10 4.12 -2.81
CA GLN A 396 22.80 5.34 -3.17
C GLN A 396 24.32 5.22 -2.98
N ASP A 397 24.79 4.56 -1.90
CA ASP A 397 26.23 4.30 -1.71
C ASP A 397 26.77 3.37 -2.82
N ALA A 398 26.02 2.33 -3.22
CA ALA A 398 26.40 1.46 -4.33
C ALA A 398 26.54 2.26 -5.64
N LEU A 399 25.55 3.08 -5.99
CA LEU A 399 25.55 3.90 -7.21
C LEU A 399 26.67 4.93 -7.22
N ALA A 400 26.94 5.58 -6.08
CA ALA A 400 28.03 6.54 -5.95
C ALA A 400 29.40 5.89 -6.18
N ARG A 401 29.62 4.70 -5.61
CA ARG A 401 30.87 3.95 -5.80
C ARG A 401 31.04 3.44 -7.23
N LEU A 402 29.97 2.94 -7.84
CA LEU A 402 30.00 2.51 -9.25
C LEU A 402 30.32 3.70 -10.17
N THR A 403 29.74 4.87 -9.89
CA THR A 403 30.07 6.11 -10.63
C THR A 403 31.55 6.48 -10.48
N ALA A 404 32.07 6.46 -9.25
CA ALA A 404 33.48 6.74 -9.00
C ALA A 404 34.41 5.74 -9.73
N GLN A 405 34.03 4.46 -9.78
CA GLN A 405 34.76 3.44 -10.52
C GLN A 405 34.77 3.73 -12.03
N HIS A 406 33.63 4.06 -12.64
CA HIS A 406 33.56 4.40 -14.07
C HIS A 406 34.42 5.62 -14.41
N VAL A 407 34.42 6.64 -13.55
CA VAL A 407 35.26 7.83 -13.74
C VAL A 407 36.74 7.46 -13.68
N ALA A 408 37.14 6.65 -12.71
CA ALA A 408 38.53 6.19 -12.60
C ALA A 408 38.96 5.35 -13.82
N GLU A 409 38.11 4.43 -14.28
CA GLU A 409 38.38 3.58 -15.45
C GLU A 409 38.57 4.42 -16.73
N LYS A 410 37.70 5.41 -16.98
CA LYS A 410 37.84 6.32 -18.12
C LYS A 410 39.15 7.11 -18.07
N LEU A 411 39.50 7.67 -16.91
CA LEU A 411 40.75 8.41 -16.75
C LEU A 411 41.98 7.53 -17.02
N THR A 412 41.93 6.24 -16.66
CA THR A 412 43.03 5.31 -16.97
C THR A 412 43.08 4.89 -18.44
N GLU A 413 41.95 4.88 -19.14
CA GLU A 413 41.88 4.60 -20.57
C GLU A 413 42.43 5.77 -21.40
N ASP A 414 42.09 7.00 -21.03
CA ASP A 414 42.59 8.24 -21.65
C ASP A 414 44.11 8.44 -21.45
N GLN A 415 44.70 7.74 -20.47
CA GLN A 415 46.15 7.79 -20.17
C GLN A 415 46.96 6.69 -20.87
N LYS A 416 46.35 5.80 -21.68
CA LYS A 416 47.11 4.86 -22.51
C LYS A 416 47.70 5.58 -23.74
N PRO A 417 49.02 5.51 -24.00
CA PRO A 417 49.59 6.07 -25.21
C PRO A 417 49.05 5.34 -26.44
N ASN A 418 48.53 6.11 -27.41
CA ASN A 418 48.25 5.61 -28.76
C ASN A 418 49.57 5.20 -29.41
N THR A 419 49.75 3.91 -29.68
CA THR A 419 50.87 3.42 -30.49
C THR A 419 50.34 2.80 -31.77
N GLU A 420 50.04 3.62 -32.77
CA GLU A 420 50.08 3.24 -34.18
C GLU A 420 50.60 4.43 -34.98
N ASP A 421 51.87 4.37 -35.39
CA ASP A 421 52.34 4.69 -36.75
C ASP A 421 53.88 4.68 -36.82
N GLN A 422 54.46 3.58 -37.35
CA GLN A 422 55.39 3.64 -38.47
C GLN A 422 55.84 2.24 -38.94
N VAL A 423 56.14 2.22 -40.24
CA VAL A 423 56.13 1.12 -41.19
C VAL A 423 57.55 0.58 -41.48
N GLN A 424 57.64 -0.73 -41.69
CA GLN A 424 58.60 -1.53 -42.48
C GLN A 424 60.13 -1.55 -42.22
N SER A 425 60.60 -2.81 -42.16
CA SER A 425 61.76 -3.41 -42.85
C SER A 425 63.14 -3.41 -42.19
N GLY A 426 63.78 -4.59 -42.17
CA GLY A 426 65.25 -4.69 -42.19
C GLY A 426 65.91 -5.59 -41.13
N LYS A 427 66.00 -6.88 -41.42
CA LYS A 427 66.77 -7.97 -40.78
C LYS A 427 68.24 -7.64 -40.42
N LYS A 428 68.68 -7.92 -39.17
CA LYS A 428 69.88 -8.76 -38.84
C LYS A 428 70.09 -9.01 -37.33
N THR A 429 70.72 -10.16 -37.11
CA THR A 429 70.96 -10.99 -35.92
C THR A 429 71.87 -10.40 -34.84
N GLY A 430 71.63 -10.76 -33.57
CA GLY A 430 72.60 -10.65 -32.46
C GLY A 430 71.98 -10.95 -31.08
N GLU A 431 72.53 -11.94 -30.38
CA GLU A 431 72.09 -12.50 -29.09
C GLU A 431 72.30 -11.59 -27.84
N LYS A 432 71.44 -11.85 -26.82
CA LYS A 432 71.61 -11.76 -25.34
C LYS A 432 71.25 -10.49 -24.53
N LYS A 433 70.19 -10.71 -23.71
CA LYS A 433 69.97 -10.47 -22.27
C LYS A 433 69.69 -9.06 -21.68
N ASP A 434 68.66 -9.11 -20.81
CA ASP A 434 68.33 -8.34 -19.61
C ASP A 434 67.55 -7.00 -19.72
N GLY A 435 66.33 -7.03 -19.16
CA GLY A 435 65.86 -6.02 -18.21
C GLY A 435 65.14 -4.78 -18.77
N GLU A 436 63.86 -4.93 -19.11
CA GLU A 436 62.94 -3.84 -19.42
C GLU A 436 62.54 -3.06 -18.14
N LYS A 437 62.83 -1.74 -18.10
CA LYS A 437 62.31 -0.80 -17.09
C LYS A 437 61.82 0.46 -17.79
N ILE A 438 60.50 0.63 -17.80
CA ILE A 438 59.80 1.84 -18.26
C ILE A 438 60.22 3.00 -17.34
N THR A 439 60.77 4.06 -17.93
CA THR A 439 61.24 5.27 -17.25
C THR A 439 60.07 6.12 -16.75
N GLY A 440 59.83 6.12 -15.43
CA GLY A 440 59.07 7.18 -14.76
C GLY A 440 59.87 8.49 -14.75
N VAL A 441 59.20 9.63 -14.88
CA VAL A 441 59.80 10.97 -14.82
C VAL A 441 60.45 11.15 -13.45
N ASN A 442 61.78 11.26 -13.40
CA ASN A 442 62.53 11.42 -12.16
C ASN A 442 62.68 12.91 -11.82
N CYS A 443 61.65 13.54 -11.26
CA CYS A 443 61.74 14.93 -10.80
C CYS A 443 62.84 15.14 -9.72
N SER A 444 63.23 14.08 -9.02
CA SER A 444 64.23 14.09 -7.94
C SER A 444 65.69 14.24 -8.40
N SER A 445 65.98 14.22 -9.72
CA SER A 445 67.33 14.51 -10.23
C SER A 445 67.64 16.01 -10.38
N HIS A 446 66.64 16.89 -10.19
CA HIS A 446 66.80 18.33 -10.34
C HIS A 446 67.28 18.96 -9.03
N ALA A 447 68.56 19.31 -8.97
CA ALA A 447 69.17 19.94 -7.79
C ALA A 447 68.92 21.45 -7.67
N THR A 448 68.28 22.08 -8.68
CA THR A 448 68.01 23.51 -8.70
C THR A 448 66.54 23.79 -9.07
N GLN A 449 65.98 24.84 -8.49
CA GLN A 449 64.60 25.29 -8.74
C GLN A 449 64.36 25.54 -10.24
N ASP A 450 65.33 26.13 -10.92
CA ASP A 450 65.25 26.50 -12.33
C ASP A 450 65.15 25.26 -13.26
N ALA A 451 65.85 24.17 -12.92
CA ALA A 451 65.76 22.91 -13.65
C ALA A 451 64.43 22.21 -13.38
N CYS A 452 63.96 22.24 -12.12
CA CYS A 452 62.69 21.65 -11.72
C CYS A 452 61.47 22.30 -12.40
N THR A 453 61.44 23.63 -12.51
CA THR A 453 60.28 24.34 -13.09
C THR A 453 60.24 24.34 -14.62
N LYS A 454 61.33 23.96 -15.28
CA LYS A 454 61.40 23.84 -16.74
C LYS A 454 60.88 22.48 -17.24
N ASP A 455 60.87 21.47 -16.38
CA ASP A 455 60.35 20.15 -16.72
C ASP A 455 58.84 20.09 -16.56
N GLN A 456 58.14 19.65 -17.60
CA GLN A 456 56.70 19.44 -17.53
C GLN A 456 56.41 18.30 -16.55
N ASN A 457 55.53 18.58 -15.58
CA ASN A 457 55.12 17.70 -14.47
C ASN A 457 55.97 17.72 -13.20
N CYS A 458 56.93 18.64 -13.06
CA CYS A 458 57.66 18.84 -11.81
C CYS A 458 57.40 20.23 -11.21
N LYS A 459 57.29 20.32 -9.88
CA LYS A 459 57.09 21.58 -9.13
C LYS A 459 58.03 21.61 -7.94
N TRP A 460 58.68 22.75 -7.77
CA TRP A 460 59.57 23.01 -6.65
C TRP A 460 58.73 23.34 -5.40
N GLU A 461 58.80 22.52 -4.37
CA GLU A 461 58.10 22.74 -3.10
C GLU A 461 59.08 22.65 -1.93
N GLY A 462 59.35 23.79 -1.30
CA GLY A 462 60.37 23.91 -0.25
C GLY A 462 61.79 23.92 -0.84
N THR A 463 62.61 22.94 -0.48
CA THR A 463 63.99 22.75 -0.96
C THR A 463 64.14 21.58 -1.93
N GLU A 464 63.05 20.95 -2.36
CA GLU A 464 63.06 19.75 -3.18
C GLU A 464 62.08 19.84 -4.37
N CYS A 465 62.41 19.16 -5.46
CA CYS A 465 61.60 19.07 -6.66
C CYS A 465 60.66 17.85 -6.60
N LYS A 466 59.34 18.06 -6.73
CA LYS A 466 58.30 17.01 -6.61
C LYS A 466 57.47 16.86 -7.88
N ASP A 467 56.94 15.66 -8.09
CA ASP A 467 56.03 15.35 -9.19
C ASP A 467 54.64 15.99 -8.96
N SER A 468 54.22 16.81 -9.91
CA SER A 468 52.98 17.62 -9.87
C SER A 468 51.75 16.85 -10.35
N SER A 469 51.94 15.66 -10.93
CA SER A 469 50.87 14.84 -11.50
C SER A 469 49.84 14.40 -10.45
N ILE A 470 50.22 14.39 -9.17
CA ILE A 470 49.37 14.01 -8.03
C ILE A 470 48.42 15.14 -7.59
N LEU A 471 48.72 16.41 -7.89
CA LEU A 471 47.92 17.56 -7.42
C LEU A 471 46.73 17.88 -8.34
N VAL A 472 46.87 17.66 -9.66
CA VAL A 472 45.80 17.91 -10.64
C VAL A 472 44.62 16.96 -10.45
N SER A 473 44.86 15.70 -10.07
CA SER A 473 43.80 14.72 -9.83
C SER A 473 42.96 15.02 -8.58
N LYS A 474 43.54 15.65 -7.54
CA LYS A 474 42.81 15.99 -6.31
C LYS A 474 41.90 17.21 -6.45
N GLN A 475 42.28 18.20 -7.27
CA GLN A 475 41.42 19.38 -7.50
C GLN A 475 40.15 19.04 -8.30
N PHE A 476 40.20 18.04 -9.19
CA PHE A 476 39.02 17.60 -9.93
C PHE A 476 38.02 16.81 -9.06
N VAL A 477 38.50 16.07 -8.05
CA VAL A 477 37.63 15.31 -7.13
C VAL A 477 36.87 16.25 -6.18
N LEU A 478 37.45 17.38 -5.78
CA LEU A 478 36.80 18.35 -4.88
C LEU A 478 35.76 19.25 -5.59
N SER A 479 35.95 19.56 -6.87
CA SER A 479 35.02 20.42 -7.62
C SER A 479 33.73 19.69 -8.01
N VAL A 480 33.79 18.39 -8.29
CA VAL A 480 32.60 17.57 -8.66
C VAL A 480 31.71 17.27 -7.45
N VAL A 481 32.30 17.11 -6.25
CA VAL A 481 31.52 16.87 -5.01
C VAL A 481 30.78 18.14 -4.54
N SER A 482 31.32 19.33 -4.82
CA SER A 482 30.66 20.60 -4.45
C SER A 482 29.42 20.91 -5.30
N ALA A 483 29.36 20.46 -6.55
CA ALA A 483 28.19 20.67 -7.41
C ALA A 483 26.99 19.80 -6.98
N ALA A 484 27.23 18.59 -6.49
CA ALA A 484 26.18 17.70 -5.98
C ALA A 484 25.56 18.20 -4.65
N PHE A 485 26.36 18.84 -3.79
CA PHE A 485 25.87 19.43 -2.53
C PHE A 485 25.01 20.68 -2.74
N MET A 486 25.29 21.49 -3.77
CA MET A 486 24.46 22.67 -4.08
C MET A 486 23.08 22.26 -4.63
N ALA A 487 22.97 21.16 -5.39
CA ALA A 487 21.67 20.66 -5.88
C ALA A 487 20.76 20.15 -4.74
N LEU A 488 21.34 19.58 -3.68
CA LEU A 488 20.61 19.12 -2.49
C LEU A 488 20.08 20.28 -1.61
N LEU A 489 20.78 21.43 -1.58
CA LEU A 489 20.34 22.60 -0.80
C LEU A 489 19.19 23.39 -1.46
N PHE A 490 19.03 23.30 -2.79
CA PHE A 490 17.91 23.95 -3.48
C PHE A 490 16.60 23.14 -3.43
N LEU A 491 16.65 21.82 -3.26
CA LEU A 491 15.44 20.98 -3.15
C LEU A 491 14.79 21.04 -1.76
N ASN A 492 15.52 21.46 -0.72
CA ASN A 492 14.99 21.56 0.64
C ASN A 492 14.28 22.89 0.96
N LYS A 493 14.15 23.80 -0.02
CA LYS A 493 13.55 25.14 0.19
C LYS A 493 12.11 25.32 -0.32
N PHE A 494 11.48 24.27 -0.86
CA PHE A 494 10.07 24.30 -1.25
C PHE A 494 9.26 23.24 -0.50
N SER A 495 9.03 23.52 0.79
CA SER A 495 7.85 23.02 1.50
C SER A 495 7.15 24.24 2.10
N PRO A 496 6.00 24.68 1.56
CA PRO A 496 5.08 25.46 2.36
C PRO A 496 4.23 24.48 3.17
N LEU A 497 4.25 24.66 4.50
CA LEU A 497 3.19 24.16 5.36
C LEU A 497 1.83 24.66 4.82
N PHE A 498 0.90 23.73 4.59
CA PHE A 498 -0.49 23.77 5.08
C PHE A 498 -1.12 22.38 4.93
#